data_AF-A0A935F2B2-F1
#
_entry.id   AF-A0A935F2B2-F1
#
_cell.length_a   1.000
_cell.length_b   1.000
_cell.length_c   1.000
_cell.angle_alpha   90.00
_cell.angle_beta   90.00
_cell.angle_gamma   90.00
#
_symmetry.space_group_name_H-M   'P 1'
#
loop_
_entity.id
_entity.type
_entity.pdbx_description
1 polymer ?
#
loop_
_entity_poly.entity_id
_entity_poly.type
_entity_poly.pdbx_seq_one_letter_code
_entity_poly.pdbx_strand_id
1 'polypeptide(L)'
;MALATVGLASQAASAQVGDALVVVAKRTVTTNGYADIAARCPAGYVALSGGISSGSAWTVTTLAPTFGNLALFQLADGVQAGAPDGWYASVDMLEGPSTIALAVSCAQLSGPVVTVVESGQAGYFSDVSATAECPANYRALGGGIDVERADTLTSEKYRISASHPQSDGSDQTYPPSVGWRAGVYGAPLIFVVPPPPGPVFKVGAVCAQGTDARIASSFDATSSNYVVFRESASCPAGTGALAGGSRLPGQWLAGLEPLFGDDSALALYQRNPGNYPIGPAWTTAAIRDVGATNTGTAFNPYAVCAATNDAGAGAATVPVVEFYHAGLHHFFISIDPVEIAALESGAVIKGWATTGFTWKAHVGQPAGSQPVCRFYIPPGLGDSHFFSASAPECAAILDASTNPAHPSHAWYAGYVHESPSAFHVAVPAQGTCAGGTAPVYRLWNGQANAAAWGSNHRYTTSPAIVSQMVGEGYVNEGVVMCSPN
;
A
#
# COMPACT_ATOMS: atom_id res chain seq x y z
N MET A 1 -25.16 -46.98 -18.36
CA MET A 1 -25.95 -46.33 -17.29
C MET A 1 -25.05 -46.27 -16.06
N ALA A 2 -24.50 -45.08 -15.75
CA ALA A 2 -23.65 -44.86 -14.59
C ALA A 2 -23.84 -43.40 -14.17
N LEU A 3 -24.24 -43.16 -12.92
CA LEU A 3 -24.35 -41.80 -12.38
C LEU A 3 -22.97 -41.39 -11.86
N ALA A 4 -22.36 -40.38 -12.46
CA ALA A 4 -21.30 -39.62 -11.79
C ALA A 4 -21.97 -38.66 -10.82
N THR A 5 -21.85 -38.93 -9.51
CA THR A 5 -22.30 -37.99 -8.47
C THR A 5 -21.40 -36.75 -8.49
N VAL A 6 -21.91 -35.65 -9.04
CA VAL A 6 -21.26 -34.33 -8.90
C VAL A 6 -21.29 -33.96 -7.42
N GLY A 7 -20.12 -33.88 -6.80
CA GLY A 7 -19.99 -33.34 -5.46
C GLY A 7 -20.35 -31.86 -5.46
N LEU A 8 -21.44 -31.49 -4.80
CA LEU A 8 -21.74 -30.10 -4.50
C LEU A 8 -20.60 -29.50 -3.66
N ALA A 9 -20.20 -28.28 -3.99
CA ALA A 9 -19.15 -27.58 -3.25
C ALA A 9 -19.51 -27.47 -1.76
N SER A 10 -18.50 -27.54 -0.90
CA SER A 10 -18.67 -27.40 0.55
C SER A 10 -19.33 -26.06 0.89
N GLN A 11 -20.25 -26.11 1.86
CA GLN A 11 -20.88 -24.91 2.42
C GLN A 11 -19.81 -23.90 2.86
N ALA A 12 -20.06 -22.61 2.64
CA ALA A 12 -19.19 -21.55 3.13
C ALA A 12 -19.08 -21.67 4.66
N ALA A 13 -17.86 -21.78 5.17
CA ALA A 13 -17.61 -21.65 6.60
C ALA A 13 -18.04 -20.25 7.03
N SER A 14 -18.79 -20.14 8.13
CA SER A 14 -19.15 -18.84 8.69
C SER A 14 -17.88 -18.04 8.95
N ALA A 15 -17.80 -16.83 8.40
CA ALA A 15 -16.68 -15.93 8.63
C ALA A 15 -16.50 -15.75 10.15
N GLN A 16 -15.29 -16.04 10.65
CA GLN A 16 -14.96 -15.85 12.07
C GLN A 16 -14.62 -14.38 12.40
N VAL A 17 -14.42 -13.59 11.34
CA VAL A 17 -14.50 -12.14 11.36
C VAL A 17 -15.91 -11.79 10.89
N GLY A 18 -16.69 -11.19 11.78
CA GLY A 18 -18.07 -10.79 11.49
C GLY A 18 -18.11 -9.45 10.75
N ASP A 19 -18.93 -8.55 11.27
CA ASP A 19 -19.05 -7.18 10.76
C ASP A 19 -17.73 -6.43 11.00
N ALA A 20 -17.24 -5.70 9.98
CA ALA A 20 -15.92 -5.06 9.99
C ALA A 20 -15.89 -3.71 9.26
N LEU A 21 -15.27 -2.72 9.89
CA LEU A 21 -15.26 -1.32 9.43
C LEU A 21 -13.94 -0.62 9.74
N VAL A 22 -13.68 0.49 9.05
CA VAL A 22 -12.60 1.43 9.35
C VAL A 22 -13.17 2.64 10.09
N VAL A 23 -12.67 2.96 11.29
CA VAL A 23 -12.91 4.24 11.96
C VAL A 23 -11.84 5.24 11.52
N VAL A 24 -12.26 6.39 11.00
CA VAL A 24 -11.37 7.50 10.62
C VAL A 24 -11.43 8.62 11.66
N ALA A 25 -10.28 9.09 12.10
CA ALA A 25 -10.09 10.28 12.93
C ALA A 25 -9.09 11.25 12.28
N LYS A 26 -9.13 12.54 12.67
CA LYS A 26 -8.29 13.61 12.12
C LYS A 26 -7.76 14.55 13.20
N ARG A 27 -6.54 15.07 13.00
CA ARG A 27 -5.94 16.16 13.78
C ARG A 27 -5.19 17.10 12.84
N THR A 28 -5.56 18.38 12.84
CA THR A 28 -4.72 19.43 12.24
C THR A 28 -3.60 19.78 13.22
N VAL A 29 -2.37 19.86 12.72
CA VAL A 29 -1.17 20.17 13.49
C VAL A 29 -0.61 21.50 13.00
N THR A 30 -0.37 22.43 13.92
CA THR A 30 -0.05 23.84 13.62
C THR A 30 1.42 24.19 13.81
N THR A 31 2.23 23.26 14.30
CA THR A 31 3.67 23.42 14.60
C THR A 31 4.44 22.18 14.17
N ASN A 32 5.76 22.30 14.07
CA ASN A 32 6.67 21.16 13.97
C ASN A 32 6.83 20.43 15.33
N GLY A 33 7.51 19.28 15.32
CA GLY A 33 7.66 18.38 16.46
C GLY A 33 6.54 17.36 16.59
N TYR A 34 6.47 16.66 17.72
CA TYR A 34 5.62 15.47 17.85
C TYR A 34 4.11 15.77 17.84
N ALA A 35 3.36 14.93 17.12
CA ALA A 35 1.92 15.02 17.01
C ALA A 35 1.25 13.64 17.05
N ASP A 36 0.39 13.47 18.05
CA ASP A 36 -0.32 12.22 18.35
C ASP A 36 -1.75 12.22 17.82
N ILE A 37 -2.28 11.05 17.52
CA ILE A 37 -3.68 10.85 17.18
C ILE A 37 -4.13 9.46 17.66
N ALA A 38 -5.36 9.37 18.15
CA ALA A 38 -5.96 8.11 18.59
C ALA A 38 -7.42 8.01 18.17
N ALA A 39 -7.88 6.78 17.93
CA ALA A 39 -9.27 6.45 17.64
C ALA A 39 -9.63 5.13 18.33
N ARG A 40 -10.90 5.00 18.74
CA ARG A 40 -11.44 3.76 19.34
C ARG A 40 -12.41 3.10 18.38
N CYS A 41 -12.49 1.78 18.46
CA CYS A 41 -13.52 1.02 17.79
C CYS A 41 -14.89 1.20 18.48
N PRO A 42 -16.01 0.97 17.77
CA PRO A 42 -17.32 0.94 18.40
C PRO A 42 -17.41 -0.19 19.46
N ALA A 43 -18.27 -0.02 20.45
CA ALA A 43 -18.46 -1.03 21.49
C ALA A 43 -18.85 -2.40 20.89
N GLY A 44 -18.13 -3.46 21.27
CA GLY A 44 -18.29 -4.81 20.73
C GLY A 44 -17.37 -5.17 19.56
N TYR A 45 -16.61 -4.20 19.03
CA TYR A 45 -15.57 -4.43 18.02
C TYR A 45 -14.17 -4.45 18.67
N VAL A 46 -13.29 -5.29 18.14
CA VAL A 46 -11.85 -5.32 18.45
C VAL A 46 -11.10 -4.48 17.43
N ALA A 47 -10.13 -3.67 17.88
CA ALA A 47 -9.20 -3.01 16.98
C ALA A 47 -8.11 -4.01 16.53
N LEU A 48 -8.08 -4.30 15.23
CA LEU A 48 -7.16 -5.28 14.63
C LEU A 48 -5.85 -4.63 14.20
N SER A 49 -5.95 -3.44 13.61
CA SER A 49 -4.85 -2.66 13.07
C SER A 49 -5.23 -1.17 13.05
N GLY A 50 -4.23 -0.33 12.81
CA GLY A 50 -4.43 1.06 12.46
C GLY A 50 -3.39 1.54 11.49
N GLY A 51 -3.75 2.60 10.77
CA GLY A 51 -2.95 3.20 9.71
C GLY A 51 -2.97 4.72 9.78
N ILE A 52 -1.84 5.36 9.57
CA ILE A 52 -1.72 6.82 9.55
C ILE A 52 -1.50 7.31 8.13
N SER A 53 -2.21 8.39 7.78
CA SER A 53 -2.10 9.09 6.51
C SER A 53 -0.64 9.40 6.19
N SER A 54 -0.27 9.16 4.95
CA SER A 54 1.07 9.47 4.46
C SER A 54 1.28 10.96 4.19
N GLY A 55 2.53 11.40 4.30
CA GLY A 55 2.95 12.75 3.93
C GLY A 55 4.47 12.87 3.87
N SER A 56 4.97 13.92 3.20
CA SER A 56 6.40 14.26 3.18
C SER A 56 6.83 15.14 4.36
N ALA A 57 5.87 15.73 5.08
CA ALA A 57 6.09 16.68 6.16
C ALA A 57 6.25 16.02 7.55
N TRP A 58 6.26 14.69 7.62
CA TRP A 58 6.41 13.94 8.88
C TRP A 58 6.97 12.52 8.67
N THR A 59 7.42 11.88 9.75
CA THR A 59 7.69 10.43 9.79
C THR A 59 7.04 9.75 10.98
N VAL A 60 6.65 8.48 10.81
CA VAL A 60 5.90 7.73 11.82
C VAL A 60 6.84 7.27 12.94
N THR A 61 6.47 7.57 14.19
CA THR A 61 7.21 7.17 15.40
C THR A 61 6.51 6.06 16.17
N THR A 62 5.17 6.08 16.23
CA THR A 62 4.36 5.04 16.89
C THR A 62 3.18 4.67 16.00
N LEU A 63 2.81 3.39 15.97
CA LEU A 63 1.56 2.91 15.36
C LEU A 63 1.12 1.62 16.07
N ALA A 64 0.33 1.75 17.15
CA ALA A 64 0.13 0.70 18.15
C ALA A 64 -1.34 0.53 18.62
N PRO A 65 -1.75 -0.69 19.01
CA PRO A 65 -3.03 -0.94 19.68
C PRO A 65 -3.13 -0.27 21.06
N THR A 66 -4.34 0.13 21.45
CA THR A 66 -4.66 0.61 22.81
C THR A 66 -5.60 -0.34 23.56
N PHE A 67 -5.51 -0.32 24.90
CA PHE A 67 -6.24 -1.21 25.79
C PHE A 67 -6.91 -0.39 26.90
N GLY A 68 -8.02 0.26 26.56
CA GLY A 68 -8.67 1.23 27.45
C GLY A 68 -7.75 2.44 27.66
N ASN A 69 -7.16 2.55 28.85
CA ASN A 69 -6.20 3.61 29.19
C ASN A 69 -4.72 3.17 29.12
N LEU A 70 -4.44 1.94 28.68
CA LEU A 70 -3.08 1.43 28.54
C LEU A 70 -2.61 1.47 27.07
N ALA A 71 -1.37 1.89 26.87
CA ALA A 71 -0.64 1.74 25.61
C ALA A 71 -0.01 0.34 25.51
N LEU A 72 0.29 -0.13 24.30
CA LEU A 72 1.00 -1.39 24.07
C LEU A 72 2.34 -1.43 24.84
N PHE A 73 3.05 -0.31 24.93
CA PHE A 73 4.32 -0.22 25.66
C PHE A 73 4.22 -0.62 27.14
N GLN A 74 3.05 -0.44 27.76
CA GLN A 74 2.82 -0.70 29.18
C GLN A 74 2.48 -2.17 29.47
N LEU A 75 2.38 -3.02 28.45
CA LEU A 75 2.09 -4.44 28.61
C LEU A 75 3.38 -5.26 28.82
N ALA A 76 3.25 -6.32 29.60
CA ALA A 76 4.30 -7.33 29.74
C ALA A 76 4.41 -8.19 28.48
N ASP A 77 5.57 -8.80 28.25
CA ASP A 77 5.76 -9.71 27.11
C ASP A 77 5.02 -11.04 27.29
N GLY A 78 4.77 -11.74 26.19
CA GLY A 78 3.95 -12.94 26.11
C GLY A 78 2.48 -12.67 25.81
N VAL A 79 1.63 -13.64 26.15
CA VAL A 79 0.20 -13.65 25.77
C VAL A 79 -0.64 -12.85 26.76
N GLN A 80 -1.25 -11.77 26.28
CA GLN A 80 -2.19 -10.92 27.01
C GLN A 80 -3.63 -11.25 26.64
N ALA A 81 -4.48 -11.48 27.64
CA ALA A 81 -5.90 -11.80 27.47
C ALA A 81 -6.78 -10.59 27.09
N GLY A 82 -6.19 -9.40 26.94
CA GLY A 82 -6.87 -8.19 26.48
C GLY A 82 -6.91 -8.12 24.94
N ALA A 83 -8.11 -7.93 24.40
CA ALA A 83 -8.29 -7.49 23.02
C ALA A 83 -8.16 -5.94 22.95
N PRO A 84 -7.54 -5.37 21.90
CA PRO A 84 -7.46 -3.92 21.76
C PRO A 84 -8.83 -3.27 21.51
N ASP A 85 -9.04 -2.06 22.06
CA ASP A 85 -10.26 -1.27 21.89
C ASP A 85 -10.08 -0.01 21.01
N GLY A 86 -8.85 0.23 20.56
CA GLY A 86 -8.51 1.35 19.70
C GLY A 86 -7.08 1.28 19.18
N TRP A 87 -6.66 2.35 18.53
CA TRP A 87 -5.31 2.53 18.02
C TRP A 87 -4.79 3.92 18.35
N TYR A 88 -3.47 4.00 18.50
CA TYR A 88 -2.69 5.20 18.73
C TYR A 88 -1.61 5.30 17.65
N ALA A 89 -1.39 6.50 17.14
CA ALA A 89 -0.29 6.82 16.25
C ALA A 89 0.37 8.14 16.68
N SER A 90 1.68 8.22 16.47
CA SER A 90 2.48 9.43 16.68
C SER A 90 3.41 9.65 15.50
N VAL A 91 3.62 10.91 15.13
CA VAL A 91 4.56 11.33 14.09
C VAL A 91 5.49 12.43 14.58
N ASP A 92 6.71 12.47 14.05
CA ASP A 92 7.60 13.63 14.14
C ASP A 92 7.29 14.57 12.96
N MET A 93 6.73 15.76 13.23
CA MET A 93 6.40 16.74 12.19
C MET A 93 7.63 17.57 11.83
N LEU A 94 8.14 17.37 10.62
CA LEU A 94 9.23 18.15 10.04
C LEU A 94 8.74 19.56 9.63
N GLU A 95 7.55 19.62 9.02
CA GLU A 95 6.96 20.87 8.50
C GLU A 95 5.45 20.97 8.83
N GLY A 96 4.95 22.21 8.90
CA GLY A 96 3.54 22.49 9.17
C GLY A 96 3.12 23.93 8.79
N PRO A 97 1.82 24.24 8.80
CA PRO A 97 0.72 23.40 9.30
C PRO A 97 0.35 22.25 8.35
N SER A 98 -0.09 21.14 8.93
CA SER A 98 -0.41 19.88 8.26
C SER A 98 -1.68 19.24 8.86
N THR A 99 -2.27 18.25 8.20
CA THR A 99 -3.37 17.45 8.80
C THR A 99 -3.03 15.97 8.74
N ILE A 100 -2.93 15.34 9.91
CA ILE A 100 -2.77 13.90 10.04
C ILE A 100 -4.14 13.25 10.24
N ALA A 101 -4.30 12.05 9.69
CA ALA A 101 -5.50 11.24 9.83
C ALA A 101 -5.14 9.79 10.19
N LEU A 102 -5.94 9.19 11.07
CA LEU A 102 -5.77 7.83 11.57
C LEU A 102 -6.98 7.01 11.13
N ALA A 103 -6.71 5.88 10.48
CA ALA A 103 -7.65 4.80 10.22
C ALA A 103 -7.45 3.70 11.28
N VAL A 104 -8.53 3.09 11.76
CA VAL A 104 -8.49 1.92 12.66
C VAL A 104 -9.42 0.85 12.11
N SER A 105 -8.89 -0.32 11.79
CA SER A 105 -9.69 -1.47 11.36
C SER A 105 -10.27 -2.17 12.57
N CYS A 106 -11.60 -2.16 12.63
CA CYS A 106 -12.41 -2.68 13.71
C CYS A 106 -13.22 -3.88 13.21
N ALA A 107 -13.24 -4.99 13.94
CA ALA A 107 -14.13 -6.11 13.61
C ALA A 107 -14.77 -6.76 14.83
N GLN A 108 -15.98 -7.29 14.64
CA GLN A 108 -16.55 -8.28 15.56
C GLN A 108 -15.90 -9.65 15.31
N LEU A 109 -15.57 -10.38 16.37
CA LEU A 109 -14.90 -11.68 16.29
C LEU A 109 -15.68 -12.73 17.09
N SER A 110 -15.97 -13.88 16.48
CA SER A 110 -16.71 -14.97 17.12
C SER A 110 -15.83 -15.94 17.91
N GLY A 111 -14.53 -15.97 17.62
CA GLY A 111 -13.55 -16.80 18.32
C GLY A 111 -12.79 -16.04 19.43
N PRO A 112 -12.08 -16.76 20.32
CA PRO A 112 -11.16 -16.15 21.27
C PRO A 112 -10.12 -15.24 20.61
N VAL A 113 -9.79 -14.16 21.32
CA VAL A 113 -8.82 -13.13 20.90
C VAL A 113 -7.78 -12.96 22.00
N VAL A 114 -6.51 -12.87 21.62
CA VAL A 114 -5.40 -12.51 22.51
C VAL A 114 -4.49 -11.51 21.81
N THR A 115 -3.82 -10.66 22.58
CA THR A 115 -2.67 -9.90 22.07
C THR A 115 -1.40 -10.60 22.50
N VAL A 116 -0.47 -10.87 21.58
CA VAL A 116 0.89 -11.26 21.95
C VAL A 116 1.78 -10.03 21.89
N VAL A 117 2.61 -9.84 22.92
CA VAL A 117 3.53 -8.70 23.07
C VAL A 117 4.95 -9.22 23.16
N GLU A 118 5.89 -8.58 22.46
CA GLU A 118 7.32 -8.90 22.53
C GLU A 118 8.16 -7.61 22.57
N SER A 119 9.28 -7.64 23.30
CA SER A 119 10.23 -6.52 23.40
C SER A 119 11.33 -6.59 22.35
N GLY A 120 11.71 -5.45 21.79
CA GLY A 120 12.96 -5.26 21.06
C GLY A 120 13.81 -4.15 21.66
N GLN A 121 15.13 -4.22 21.47
CA GLN A 121 16.07 -3.16 21.89
C GLN A 121 16.76 -2.61 20.63
N ALA A 122 16.57 -1.34 20.31
CA ALA A 122 17.16 -0.74 19.12
C ALA A 122 18.70 -0.67 19.23
N GLY A 123 19.40 -1.15 18.21
CA GLY A 123 20.85 -1.05 18.08
C GLY A 123 21.29 0.25 17.41
N TYR A 124 22.60 0.54 17.43
CA TYR A 124 23.20 1.59 16.59
C TYR A 124 23.79 0.96 15.32
N PHE A 125 23.75 1.69 14.20
CA PHE A 125 24.23 1.22 12.89
C PHE A 125 23.54 -0.06 12.39
N SER A 126 22.40 -0.44 12.96
CA SER A 126 21.73 -1.72 12.69
C SER A 126 20.21 -1.58 12.66
N ASP A 127 19.59 -2.51 11.94
CA ASP A 127 18.14 -2.74 11.93
C ASP A 127 17.86 -3.89 12.90
N VAL A 128 17.09 -3.63 13.98
CA VAL A 128 16.73 -4.64 14.98
C VAL A 128 15.23 -4.83 14.97
N SER A 129 14.78 -6.08 14.82
CA SER A 129 13.36 -6.45 14.79
C SER A 129 13.01 -7.46 15.87
N ALA A 130 11.83 -7.33 16.46
CA ALA A 130 11.21 -8.34 17.31
C ALA A 130 9.92 -8.88 16.66
N THR A 131 9.48 -10.06 17.09
CA THR A 131 8.32 -10.77 16.51
C THR A 131 7.41 -11.27 17.62
N ALA A 132 6.16 -10.82 17.63
CA ALA A 132 5.10 -11.36 18.46
C ALA A 132 4.40 -12.50 17.70
N GLU A 133 4.74 -13.76 18.01
CA GLU A 133 4.14 -14.95 17.38
C GLU A 133 2.82 -15.34 18.04
N CYS A 134 1.77 -15.58 17.23
CA CYS A 134 0.48 -16.01 17.74
C CYS A 134 0.51 -17.46 18.26
N PRO A 135 -0.31 -17.82 19.26
CA PRO A 135 -0.38 -19.20 19.73
C PRO A 135 -0.84 -20.18 18.64
N ALA A 136 -0.49 -21.46 18.80
CA ALA A 136 -0.90 -22.50 17.86
C ALA A 136 -2.43 -22.51 17.62
N ASN A 137 -2.85 -22.59 16.36
CA ASN A 137 -4.23 -22.49 15.86
C ASN A 137 -4.87 -21.07 15.88
N TYR A 138 -4.09 -20.03 16.16
CA TYR A 138 -4.48 -18.64 15.93
C TYR A 138 -3.90 -18.12 14.59
N ARG A 139 -4.37 -16.95 14.16
CA ARG A 139 -3.74 -16.11 13.12
C ARG A 139 -3.66 -14.67 13.61
N ALA A 140 -2.64 -13.93 13.15
CA ALA A 140 -2.58 -12.49 13.34
C ALA A 140 -3.53 -11.81 12.34
N LEU A 141 -4.55 -11.12 12.85
CA LEU A 141 -5.44 -10.27 12.04
C LEU A 141 -4.86 -8.88 11.78
N GLY A 142 -3.89 -8.49 12.60
CA GLY A 142 -3.15 -7.25 12.50
C GLY A 142 -2.16 -7.13 13.66
N GLY A 143 -1.55 -5.96 13.80
CA GLY A 143 -0.55 -5.69 14.83
C GLY A 143 0.10 -4.32 14.64
N GLY A 144 1.04 -3.99 15.53
CA GLY A 144 1.67 -2.68 15.56
C GLY A 144 2.99 -2.63 16.33
N ILE A 145 3.58 -1.44 16.38
CA ILE A 145 4.82 -1.14 17.09
C ILE A 145 4.65 0.09 17.97
N ASP A 146 5.09 -0.04 19.21
CA ASP A 146 5.08 1.01 20.21
C ASP A 146 6.48 1.33 20.71
N VAL A 147 6.73 2.62 20.92
CA VAL A 147 7.93 3.19 21.52
C VAL A 147 7.42 4.16 22.58
N GLU A 148 7.87 4.00 23.83
CA GLU A 148 7.25 4.61 25.02
C GLU A 148 6.89 6.09 24.83
N ARG A 149 7.73 6.79 24.08
CA ARG A 149 7.62 8.21 23.77
C ARG A 149 8.19 8.46 22.38
N ALA A 150 7.52 9.32 21.63
CA ALA A 150 8.00 9.77 20.33
C ALA A 150 9.38 10.46 20.39
N ASP A 151 9.71 11.12 21.52
CA ASP A 151 11.01 11.76 21.76
C ASP A 151 12.21 10.79 21.84
N THR A 152 11.96 9.49 21.96
CA THR A 152 13.01 8.45 21.85
C THR A 152 13.36 8.13 20.39
N LEU A 153 12.41 8.32 19.46
CA LEU A 153 12.63 8.28 18.01
C LEU A 153 12.79 9.70 17.46
N THR A 154 13.87 10.38 17.88
CA THR A 154 14.34 11.55 17.13
C THR A 154 14.72 11.12 15.71
N SER A 155 14.16 11.79 14.71
CA SER A 155 14.32 11.51 13.27
C SER A 155 15.76 11.20 12.83
N GLU A 156 16.75 11.92 13.36
CA GLU A 156 18.19 11.75 13.08
C GLU A 156 18.83 10.47 13.64
N LYS A 157 18.18 9.74 14.55
CA LYS A 157 18.82 8.66 15.35
C LYS A 157 18.14 7.32 15.26
N TYR A 158 16.81 7.27 15.31
CA TYR A 158 16.04 6.03 15.28
C TYR A 158 14.71 6.23 14.56
N ARG A 159 14.33 5.30 13.68
CA ARG A 159 13.04 5.31 12.97
C ARG A 159 12.51 3.87 12.81
N ILE A 160 11.19 3.72 12.69
CA ILE A 160 10.55 2.43 12.36
C ILE A 160 11.05 1.97 10.98
N SER A 161 11.64 0.78 10.93
CA SER A 161 12.15 0.09 9.72
C SER A 161 11.27 -1.09 9.29
N ALA A 162 10.37 -1.54 10.16
CA ALA A 162 9.40 -2.60 9.86
C ALA A 162 8.19 -2.52 10.77
N SER A 163 7.01 -2.84 10.24
CA SER A 163 5.82 -3.25 10.99
C SER A 163 4.91 -4.00 10.03
N HIS A 164 4.92 -5.33 10.08
CA HIS A 164 4.27 -6.18 9.09
C HIS A 164 3.83 -7.54 9.67
N PRO A 165 2.85 -8.23 9.07
CA PRO A 165 2.53 -9.59 9.45
C PRO A 165 3.71 -10.53 9.21
N GLN A 166 3.86 -11.53 10.09
CA GLN A 166 4.85 -12.59 9.96
C GLN A 166 4.20 -13.83 9.33
N SER A 167 4.78 -14.32 8.24
CA SER A 167 4.39 -15.57 7.58
C SER A 167 4.92 -16.80 8.31
N ASP A 168 4.30 -17.97 8.10
CA ASP A 168 4.81 -19.27 8.54
C ASP A 168 6.14 -19.72 7.89
N GLY A 169 6.62 -18.95 6.91
CA GLY A 169 7.86 -19.25 6.16
C GLY A 169 7.67 -20.25 5.02
N SER A 170 6.43 -20.61 4.69
CA SER A 170 6.11 -21.43 3.53
C SER A 170 6.19 -20.63 2.23
N ASP A 171 6.63 -21.28 1.15
CA ASP A 171 6.67 -20.75 -0.22
C ASP A 171 5.26 -20.77 -0.88
N GLN A 172 4.24 -20.36 -0.11
CA GLN A 172 2.88 -20.14 -0.60
C GLN A 172 2.78 -18.72 -1.15
N THR A 173 2.13 -18.56 -2.31
CA THR A 173 1.80 -17.22 -2.87
C THR A 173 0.88 -16.39 -1.96
N TYR A 174 0.22 -17.03 -0.99
CA TYR A 174 -0.71 -16.39 -0.07
C TYR A 174 -0.64 -17.08 1.32
N PRO A 175 0.48 -16.89 2.07
CA PRO A 175 0.80 -17.69 3.25
C PRO A 175 -0.03 -17.28 4.48
N PRO A 176 -0.21 -18.18 5.47
CA PRO A 176 -0.83 -17.87 6.75
C PRO A 176 -0.15 -16.74 7.51
N SER A 177 -0.95 -15.83 8.10
CA SER A 177 -0.48 -14.78 9.01
C SER A 177 -0.36 -15.33 10.43
N VAL A 178 0.87 -15.62 10.90
CA VAL A 178 1.12 -16.32 12.17
C VAL A 178 1.64 -15.43 13.31
N GLY A 179 1.86 -14.14 13.06
CA GLY A 179 2.32 -13.19 14.07
C GLY A 179 2.47 -11.79 13.50
N TRP A 180 3.06 -10.89 14.29
CA TRP A 180 3.46 -9.55 13.82
C TRP A 180 4.95 -9.32 14.09
N ARG A 181 5.64 -8.77 13.10
CA ARG A 181 7.06 -8.42 13.19
C ARG A 181 7.22 -6.93 12.97
N ALA A 182 7.99 -6.29 13.84
CA ALA A 182 8.32 -4.88 13.68
C ALA A 182 9.76 -4.60 14.11
N GLY A 183 10.31 -3.47 13.68
CA GLY A 183 11.72 -3.16 13.89
C GLY A 183 12.03 -1.67 13.87
N VAL A 184 13.18 -1.35 14.45
CA VAL A 184 13.74 0.00 14.57
C VAL A 184 15.16 -0.02 14.01
N TYR A 185 15.43 0.88 13.07
CA TYR A 185 16.77 1.13 12.54
C TYR A 185 17.44 2.28 13.30
N GLY A 186 18.68 2.04 13.76
CA GLY A 186 19.53 3.04 14.38
C GLY A 186 20.53 3.66 13.40
N ALA A 187 20.49 4.98 13.27
CA ALA A 187 21.32 5.77 12.35
C ALA A 187 22.83 5.70 12.68
N PRO A 188 23.72 5.98 11.70
CA PRO A 188 25.16 5.97 11.92
C PRO A 188 25.65 7.22 12.66
N LEU A 189 26.06 7.07 13.92
CA LEU A 189 26.48 8.17 14.80
C LEU A 189 27.90 7.93 15.35
N ILE A 190 28.80 8.90 15.18
CA ILE A 190 30.17 8.81 15.71
C ILE A 190 30.15 9.06 17.22
N PHE A 191 30.54 8.05 18.00
CA PHE A 191 30.59 8.12 19.46
C PHE A 191 32.02 8.31 19.98
N VAL A 192 32.22 9.28 20.87
CA VAL A 192 33.50 9.57 21.55
C VAL A 192 33.71 8.71 22.81
N VAL A 193 32.61 8.19 23.36
CA VAL A 193 32.55 7.23 24.47
C VAL A 193 31.50 6.17 24.16
N PRO A 194 31.58 4.93 24.68
CA PRO A 194 30.58 3.90 24.42
C PRO A 194 29.15 4.41 24.72
N PRO A 195 28.20 4.28 23.78
CA PRO A 195 26.84 4.75 24.01
C PRO A 195 26.09 3.88 25.04
N PRO A 196 25.04 4.42 25.69
CA PRO A 196 24.07 3.60 26.42
C PRO A 196 23.33 2.65 25.47
N PRO A 197 22.55 1.66 25.94
CA PRO A 197 21.61 0.94 25.09
C PRO A 197 20.64 1.90 24.39
N GLY A 198 20.24 1.58 23.16
CA GLY A 198 19.19 2.31 22.44
C GLY A 198 17.79 2.10 23.06
N PRO A 199 16.75 2.78 22.57
CA PRO A 199 15.40 2.65 23.11
C PRO A 199 14.88 1.21 23.02
N VAL A 200 14.06 0.84 24.00
CA VAL A 200 13.20 -0.34 23.93
C VAL A 200 12.01 0.00 23.04
N PHE A 201 11.54 -0.97 22.26
CA PHE A 201 10.26 -0.93 21.54
C PHE A 201 9.44 -2.18 21.87
N LYS A 202 8.11 -2.10 21.76
CA LYS A 202 7.20 -3.25 21.85
C LYS A 202 6.61 -3.55 20.48
N VAL A 203 6.42 -4.84 20.20
CA VAL A 203 5.69 -5.33 19.04
C VAL A 203 4.44 -6.06 19.54
N GLY A 204 3.29 -5.75 18.96
CA GLY A 204 2.00 -6.35 19.35
C GLY A 204 1.36 -7.05 18.17
N ALA A 205 0.95 -8.31 18.34
CA ALA A 205 0.16 -9.08 17.37
C ALA A 205 -1.26 -9.32 17.90
N VAL A 206 -2.28 -8.93 17.13
CA VAL A 206 -3.69 -9.15 17.47
C VAL A 206 -4.12 -10.50 16.88
N CYS A 207 -4.18 -11.51 17.74
CA CYS A 207 -4.33 -12.90 17.35
C CYS A 207 -5.77 -13.40 17.60
N ALA A 208 -6.42 -13.95 16.57
CA ALA A 208 -7.74 -14.57 16.67
C ALA A 208 -7.69 -16.07 16.37
N GLN A 209 -8.52 -16.86 17.05
CA GLN A 209 -8.64 -18.30 16.81
C GLN A 209 -9.67 -18.60 15.70
N GLY A 210 -9.40 -19.60 14.86
CA GLY A 210 -10.36 -20.13 13.86
C GLY A 210 -10.49 -19.34 12.56
N THR A 211 -9.89 -18.16 12.45
CA THR A 211 -9.73 -17.41 11.20
C THR A 211 -8.62 -18.02 10.33
N ASP A 212 -8.77 -18.08 9.00
CA ASP A 212 -7.66 -18.38 8.07
C ASP A 212 -7.10 -17.09 7.44
N ALA A 213 -6.69 -16.14 8.29
CA ALA A 213 -6.13 -14.88 7.83
C ALA A 213 -4.73 -15.08 7.21
N ARG A 214 -4.52 -14.45 6.05
CA ARG A 214 -3.38 -14.68 5.15
C ARG A 214 -2.79 -13.37 4.65
N ILE A 215 -1.54 -13.45 4.21
CA ILE A 215 -0.72 -12.30 3.83
C ILE A 215 -0.72 -12.15 2.31
N ALA A 216 -1.16 -11.00 1.81
CA ALA A 216 -0.86 -10.55 0.46
C ALA A 216 0.34 -9.58 0.48
N SER A 217 1.15 -9.59 -0.57
CA SER A 217 2.21 -8.63 -0.85
C SER A 217 2.33 -8.43 -2.36
N SER A 218 2.78 -7.25 -2.80
CA SER A 218 2.85 -6.92 -4.25
C SER A 218 4.27 -6.76 -4.79
N PHE A 219 5.26 -6.42 -3.96
CA PHE A 219 6.56 -5.91 -4.43
C PHE A 219 7.76 -6.32 -3.56
N ASP A 220 8.93 -6.38 -4.19
CA ASP A 220 10.25 -6.44 -3.54
C ASP A 220 11.24 -5.54 -4.31
N ALA A 221 11.48 -4.33 -3.78
CA ALA A 221 12.19 -3.26 -4.48
C ALA A 221 13.74 -3.38 -4.47
N THR A 222 14.28 -4.58 -4.71
CA THR A 222 15.72 -4.89 -4.55
C THR A 222 16.72 -3.99 -5.29
N SER A 223 16.30 -3.22 -6.31
CA SER A 223 17.19 -2.46 -7.20
C SER A 223 16.83 -0.98 -7.43
N SER A 224 15.72 -0.47 -6.88
CA SER A 224 15.24 0.88 -7.22
C SER A 224 15.99 1.99 -6.47
N ASN A 225 16.39 3.04 -7.20
CA ASN A 225 17.14 4.17 -6.64
C ASN A 225 16.27 5.28 -6.02
N TYR A 226 14.94 5.15 -6.04
CA TYR A 226 14.01 6.23 -5.68
C TYR A 226 14.12 6.73 -4.24
N VAL A 227 13.70 7.98 -4.02
CA VAL A 227 13.77 8.67 -2.71
C VAL A 227 12.49 8.45 -1.88
N VAL A 228 11.35 8.24 -2.54
CA VAL A 228 10.06 7.94 -1.91
C VAL A 228 9.46 6.73 -2.61
N PHE A 229 8.92 5.80 -1.83
CA PHE A 229 8.21 4.63 -2.32
C PHE A 229 6.75 4.71 -1.90
N ARG A 230 5.84 4.40 -2.83
CA ARG A 230 4.42 4.17 -2.56
C ARG A 230 3.95 2.99 -3.37
N GLU A 231 3.37 2.00 -2.71
CA GLU A 231 2.90 0.76 -3.33
C GLU A 231 1.84 0.09 -2.44
N SER A 232 0.92 -0.67 -3.04
CA SER A 232 -0.28 -1.18 -2.37
C SER A 232 -0.39 -2.71 -2.39
N ALA A 233 -0.39 -3.32 -1.20
CA ALA A 233 -0.66 -4.75 -1.05
C ALA A 233 -2.17 -5.00 -1.11
N SER A 234 -2.58 -5.86 -2.04
CA SER A 234 -3.97 -5.98 -2.49
C SER A 234 -4.54 -7.37 -2.23
N CYS A 235 -5.73 -7.44 -1.65
CA CYS A 235 -6.33 -8.69 -1.22
C CYS A 235 -7.13 -9.40 -2.34
N PRO A 236 -7.19 -10.75 -2.34
CA PRO A 236 -8.05 -11.50 -3.24
C PRO A 236 -9.54 -11.18 -3.08
N ALA A 237 -10.29 -11.19 -4.17
CA ALA A 237 -11.74 -10.97 -4.12
C ALA A 237 -12.46 -11.96 -3.18
N GLY A 238 -13.42 -11.45 -2.40
CA GLY A 238 -14.07 -12.18 -1.31
C GLY A 238 -13.34 -12.08 0.04
N THR A 239 -12.24 -11.31 0.13
CA THR A 239 -11.58 -10.98 1.39
C THR A 239 -11.43 -9.46 1.55
N GLY A 240 -11.57 -8.98 2.79
CA GLY A 240 -11.30 -7.58 3.16
C GLY A 240 -9.90 -7.45 3.77
N ALA A 241 -9.26 -6.28 3.59
CA ALA A 241 -7.91 -6.03 4.07
C ALA A 241 -7.92 -5.48 5.51
N LEU A 242 -7.80 -6.38 6.49
CA LEU A 242 -7.96 -6.09 7.91
C LEU A 242 -6.76 -5.36 8.53
N ALA A 243 -5.57 -5.50 7.95
CA ALA A 243 -4.37 -4.78 8.35
C ALA A 243 -3.43 -4.55 7.19
N GLY A 244 -2.69 -3.45 7.22
CA GLY A 244 -1.54 -3.21 6.36
C GLY A 244 -0.24 -3.37 7.11
N GLY A 245 0.86 -3.50 6.39
CA GLY A 245 2.19 -3.46 6.96
C GLY A 245 3.29 -3.27 5.92
N SER A 246 4.52 -3.12 6.39
CA SER A 246 5.67 -2.87 5.53
C SER A 246 6.98 -3.38 6.12
N ARG A 247 7.86 -3.90 5.27
CA ARG A 247 9.28 -4.14 5.56
C ARG A 247 10.12 -3.14 4.77
N LEU A 248 10.94 -2.35 5.47
CA LEU A 248 11.58 -1.12 4.98
C LEU A 248 13.04 -0.97 5.49
N PRO A 249 13.93 -1.96 5.29
CA PRO A 249 15.27 -1.97 5.87
C PRO A 249 16.11 -0.79 5.34
N GLY A 250 16.53 0.11 6.24
CA GLY A 250 17.25 1.33 5.87
C GLY A 250 16.39 2.43 5.23
N GLN A 251 15.07 2.41 5.43
CA GLN A 251 14.16 3.50 5.04
C GLN A 251 13.34 3.99 6.26
N TRP A 252 12.74 5.18 6.16
CA TRP A 252 11.85 5.76 7.17
C TRP A 252 10.39 5.45 6.78
N LEU A 253 9.55 4.92 7.68
CA LEU A 253 8.11 4.83 7.45
C LEU A 253 7.46 6.23 7.45
N ALA A 254 6.78 6.59 6.35
CA ALA A 254 6.14 7.91 6.16
C ALA A 254 4.60 7.84 6.15
N GLY A 255 4.02 6.66 5.95
CA GLY A 255 2.59 6.41 6.11
C GLY A 255 2.22 4.97 5.82
N LEU A 256 1.04 4.58 6.29
CA LEU A 256 0.47 3.24 6.10
C LEU A 256 -1.05 3.40 6.19
N GLU A 257 -1.78 3.27 5.08
CA GLU A 257 -3.20 3.64 5.03
C GLU A 257 -4.04 2.64 4.23
N PRO A 258 -5.28 2.33 4.67
CA PRO A 258 -6.18 1.46 3.90
C PRO A 258 -6.70 2.20 2.65
N LEU A 259 -6.76 1.49 1.53
CA LEU A 259 -7.51 1.92 0.36
C LEU A 259 -8.95 1.44 0.51
N PHE A 260 -9.89 2.39 0.57
CA PHE A 260 -11.29 2.13 0.94
C PHE A 260 -12.11 1.43 -0.15
N GLY A 261 -11.67 1.47 -1.41
CA GLY A 261 -12.33 0.76 -2.51
C GLY A 261 -13.73 1.28 -2.88
N ASP A 262 -13.99 2.56 -2.65
CA ASP A 262 -15.18 3.25 -3.16
C ASP A 262 -14.88 4.00 -4.46
N ASP A 263 -15.92 4.39 -5.21
CA ASP A 263 -15.79 5.18 -6.44
C ASP A 263 -15.30 6.64 -6.18
N SER A 264 -14.56 6.90 -5.09
CA SER A 264 -13.98 8.20 -4.75
C SER A 264 -12.45 8.14 -4.67
N ALA A 265 -11.79 9.10 -5.31
CA ALA A 265 -10.33 9.25 -5.28
C ALA A 265 -9.79 9.88 -3.98
N LEU A 266 -10.50 9.73 -2.85
CA LEU A 266 -10.19 10.45 -1.61
C LEU A 266 -9.15 9.75 -0.75
N ALA A 267 -8.06 10.44 -0.46
CA ALA A 267 -7.03 10.02 0.50
C ALA A 267 -7.56 9.99 1.94
N LEU A 268 -6.86 9.27 2.83
CA LEU A 268 -7.22 9.18 4.25
C LEU A 268 -7.26 10.58 4.91
N TYR A 269 -6.32 11.47 4.57
CA TYR A 269 -6.31 12.85 5.06
C TYR A 269 -7.42 13.74 4.45
N GLN A 270 -8.11 13.31 3.38
CA GLN A 270 -9.26 14.03 2.81
C GLN A 270 -10.59 13.55 3.41
N ARG A 271 -10.76 12.26 3.68
CA ARG A 271 -11.98 11.65 4.24
C ARG A 271 -12.42 12.27 5.58
N ASN A 272 -13.72 12.35 5.83
CA ASN A 272 -14.23 12.94 7.07
C ASN A 272 -14.07 11.96 8.25
N PRO A 273 -14.03 12.44 9.52
CA PRO A 273 -14.08 11.55 10.67
C PRO A 273 -15.41 10.77 10.69
N GLY A 274 -15.36 9.46 10.90
CA GLY A 274 -16.53 8.58 10.82
C GLY A 274 -16.18 7.12 10.52
N ASN A 275 -17.22 6.31 10.28
CA ASN A 275 -17.07 4.88 9.96
C ASN A 275 -17.19 4.66 8.46
N TYR A 276 -16.33 3.79 7.91
CA TYR A 276 -16.26 3.40 6.50
C TYR A 276 -16.16 1.87 6.38
N PRO A 277 -16.48 1.26 5.23
CA PRO A 277 -16.23 -0.17 5.01
C PRO A 277 -14.74 -0.53 5.11
N ILE A 278 -14.44 -1.80 5.40
CA ILE A 278 -13.11 -2.38 5.12
C ILE A 278 -12.93 -2.44 3.60
N GLY A 279 -11.87 -1.80 3.10
CA GLY A 279 -11.51 -1.85 1.69
C GLY A 279 -10.61 -3.03 1.31
N PRO A 280 -10.24 -3.15 0.02
CA PRO A 280 -9.57 -4.34 -0.52
C PRO A 280 -8.03 -4.33 -0.43
N ALA A 281 -7.39 -3.25 0.04
CA ALA A 281 -5.93 -3.12 0.01
C ALA A 281 -5.39 -2.14 1.05
N TRP A 282 -4.07 -2.17 1.27
CA TRP A 282 -3.35 -1.18 2.06
C TRP A 282 -2.14 -0.62 1.30
N THR A 283 -1.98 0.69 1.35
CA THR A 283 -0.85 1.42 0.77
C THR A 283 0.19 1.71 1.84
N THR A 284 1.45 1.41 1.54
CA THR A 284 2.61 1.84 2.33
C THR A 284 3.26 3.03 1.65
N ALA A 285 3.68 4.04 2.43
CA ALA A 285 4.57 5.11 1.98
C ALA A 285 5.86 5.13 2.82
N ALA A 286 7.02 5.17 2.16
CA ALA A 286 8.33 5.20 2.81
C ALA A 286 9.30 6.19 2.14
N ILE A 287 10.27 6.69 2.91
CA ILE A 287 11.31 7.62 2.46
C ILE A 287 12.68 6.95 2.60
N ARG A 288 13.45 6.88 1.51
CA ARG A 288 14.78 6.28 1.49
C ARG A 288 15.77 7.08 2.34
N ASP A 289 16.62 6.40 3.10
CA ASP A 289 17.77 7.05 3.72
C ASP A 289 18.89 7.27 2.68
N VAL A 290 19.24 8.54 2.42
CA VAL A 290 20.28 8.91 1.44
C VAL A 290 21.69 8.55 1.95
N GLY A 291 21.85 8.32 3.26
CA GLY A 291 23.09 7.84 3.89
C GLY A 291 23.23 6.31 3.92
N ALA A 292 22.18 5.54 3.59
CA ALA A 292 22.24 4.08 3.63
C ALA A 292 22.97 3.50 2.40
N THR A 293 24.23 3.11 2.60
CA THR A 293 25.10 2.53 1.56
C THR A 293 24.77 1.07 1.18
N ASN A 294 23.75 0.46 1.79
CA ASN A 294 23.39 -0.95 1.54
C ASN A 294 22.46 -1.07 0.32
N THR A 295 23.00 -1.58 -0.79
CA THR A 295 22.29 -1.82 -2.06
C THR A 295 21.41 -3.07 -1.99
N GLY A 296 20.45 -3.09 -1.08
CA GLY A 296 19.56 -4.22 -0.79
C GLY A 296 18.25 -3.79 -0.10
N THR A 297 17.73 -2.62 -0.47
CA THR A 297 16.55 -1.98 0.12
C THR A 297 15.25 -2.62 -0.36
N ALA A 298 15.03 -3.88 0.03
CA ALA A 298 13.79 -4.62 -0.17
C ALA A 298 12.61 -3.92 0.53
N PHE A 299 11.96 -2.99 -0.17
CA PHE A 299 10.64 -2.48 0.19
C PHE A 299 9.63 -3.58 -0.14
N ASN A 300 8.89 -4.04 0.88
CA ASN A 300 7.78 -4.97 0.71
C ASN A 300 6.55 -4.42 1.46
N PRO A 301 5.44 -4.08 0.78
CA PRO A 301 4.17 -3.80 1.43
C PRO A 301 3.39 -5.11 1.64
N TYR A 302 2.56 -5.13 2.68
CA TYR A 302 1.77 -6.29 3.08
C TYR A 302 0.34 -5.89 3.43
N ALA A 303 -0.59 -6.80 3.18
CA ALA A 303 -1.95 -6.74 3.68
C ALA A 303 -2.33 -8.09 4.32
N VAL A 304 -2.93 -8.05 5.50
CA VAL A 304 -3.61 -9.21 6.09
C VAL A 304 -5.05 -9.20 5.61
N CYS A 305 -5.49 -10.29 4.97
CA CYS A 305 -6.86 -10.43 4.52
C CYS A 305 -7.53 -11.68 5.10
N ALA A 306 -8.85 -11.57 5.28
CA ALA A 306 -9.74 -12.66 5.62
C ALA A 306 -11.13 -12.38 5.01
N ALA A 307 -11.98 -13.41 4.93
CA ALA A 307 -13.40 -13.20 4.68
C ALA A 307 -14.05 -12.51 5.90
N THR A 308 -14.92 -11.55 5.65
CA THR A 308 -15.74 -10.84 6.64
C THR A 308 -17.23 -10.93 6.25
N ASN A 309 -18.15 -10.60 7.16
CA ASN A 309 -19.58 -10.49 6.80
C ASN A 309 -19.81 -9.43 5.71
N ASP A 310 -19.09 -8.30 5.81
CA ASP A 310 -19.23 -7.15 4.92
C ASP A 310 -18.48 -7.29 3.58
N ALA A 311 -17.76 -8.41 3.32
CA ALA A 311 -17.05 -8.69 2.07
C ALA A 311 -18.00 -9.06 0.90
N GLY A 312 -19.15 -8.38 0.82
CA GLY A 312 -20.30 -8.72 -0.03
C GLY A 312 -20.12 -8.40 -1.50
N ALA A 313 -19.84 -9.43 -2.30
CA ALA A 313 -20.26 -9.54 -3.71
C ALA A 313 -19.79 -8.45 -4.70
N GLY A 314 -18.54 -7.99 -4.59
CA GLY A 314 -17.90 -7.20 -5.65
C GLY A 314 -16.39 -7.08 -5.45
N ALA A 315 -15.62 -7.02 -6.54
CA ALA A 315 -14.23 -6.57 -6.47
C ALA A 315 -14.22 -5.04 -6.57
N ALA A 316 -14.03 -4.39 -5.42
CA ALA A 316 -14.11 -2.95 -5.25
C ALA A 316 -13.37 -2.16 -6.36
N THR A 317 -14.09 -1.22 -6.99
CA THR A 317 -13.60 -0.34 -8.03
C THR A 317 -13.23 1.04 -7.48
N VAL A 318 -12.29 1.69 -8.15
CA VAL A 318 -11.91 3.09 -7.93
C VAL A 318 -11.81 3.81 -9.29
N PRO A 319 -12.00 5.13 -9.34
CA PRO A 319 -11.71 5.91 -10.53
C PRO A 319 -10.20 5.94 -10.81
N VAL A 320 -9.83 5.55 -12.03
CA VAL A 320 -8.61 5.98 -12.71
C VAL A 320 -8.85 7.41 -13.18
N VAL A 321 -8.08 8.36 -12.65
CA VAL A 321 -8.18 9.79 -12.97
C VAL A 321 -7.12 10.17 -13.99
N GLU A 322 -7.54 10.77 -15.12
CA GLU A 322 -6.63 11.30 -16.14
C GLU A 322 -6.25 12.76 -15.85
N PHE A 323 -4.95 13.04 -15.92
CA PHE A 323 -4.35 14.36 -15.83
C PHE A 323 -3.62 14.71 -17.14
N TYR A 324 -3.49 16.01 -17.42
CA TYR A 324 -2.72 16.55 -18.53
C TYR A 324 -1.79 17.68 -18.06
N HIS A 325 -0.53 17.67 -18.50
CA HIS A 325 0.45 18.72 -18.24
C HIS A 325 0.71 19.56 -19.49
N ALA A 326 0.07 20.74 -19.56
CA ALA A 326 0.07 21.57 -20.77
C ALA A 326 1.46 22.03 -21.23
N GLY A 327 2.44 22.18 -20.32
CA GLY A 327 3.82 22.54 -20.65
C GLY A 327 4.72 21.38 -21.10
N LEU A 328 4.20 20.14 -21.10
CA LEU A 328 4.91 18.94 -21.55
C LEU A 328 4.18 18.21 -22.69
N HIS A 329 2.90 18.54 -22.93
CA HIS A 329 1.99 17.78 -23.81
C HIS A 329 1.79 16.32 -23.37
N HIS A 330 1.93 16.04 -22.08
CA HIS A 330 1.81 14.69 -21.51
C HIS A 330 0.49 14.45 -20.82
N PHE A 331 0.01 13.21 -20.93
CA PHE A 331 -1.05 12.64 -20.10
C PHE A 331 -0.46 11.75 -19.01
N PHE A 332 -1.15 11.67 -17.88
CA PHE A 332 -0.86 10.76 -16.78
C PHE A 332 -2.17 10.17 -16.26
N ILE A 333 -2.11 8.97 -15.69
CA ILE A 333 -3.24 8.31 -15.03
C ILE A 333 -2.82 7.79 -13.66
N SER A 334 -3.72 7.86 -12.69
CA SER A 334 -3.53 7.22 -11.39
C SER A 334 -4.84 6.75 -10.78
N ILE A 335 -4.76 5.76 -9.89
CA ILE A 335 -5.82 5.43 -8.93
C ILE A 335 -5.44 5.83 -7.51
N ASP A 336 -4.18 6.21 -7.27
CA ASP A 336 -3.66 6.39 -5.92
C ASP A 336 -4.21 7.69 -5.33
N PRO A 337 -5.00 7.64 -4.25
CA PRO A 337 -5.68 8.83 -3.76
C PRO A 337 -4.74 9.95 -3.30
N VAL A 338 -3.50 9.62 -2.91
CA VAL A 338 -2.52 10.61 -2.44
C VAL A 338 -1.74 11.20 -3.62
N GLU A 339 -1.43 10.40 -4.65
CA GLU A 339 -0.86 10.90 -5.91
C GLU A 339 -1.85 11.81 -6.65
N ILE A 340 -3.12 11.40 -6.74
CA ILE A 340 -4.23 12.20 -7.29
C ILE A 340 -4.33 13.53 -6.54
N ALA A 341 -4.45 13.49 -5.21
CA ALA A 341 -4.58 14.72 -4.41
C ALA A 341 -3.34 15.63 -4.47
N ALA A 342 -2.13 15.05 -4.63
CA ALA A 342 -0.91 15.84 -4.82
C ALA A 342 -0.93 16.58 -6.17
N LEU A 343 -1.37 15.92 -7.24
CA LEU A 343 -1.52 16.51 -8.58
C LEU A 343 -2.63 17.58 -8.61
N GLU A 344 -3.79 17.30 -8.02
CA GLU A 344 -4.90 18.25 -7.90
C GLU A 344 -4.53 19.51 -7.09
N SER A 345 -3.68 19.37 -6.06
CA SER A 345 -3.27 20.50 -5.21
C SER A 345 -2.41 21.55 -5.91
N GLY A 346 -1.65 21.16 -6.94
CA GLY A 346 -0.62 22.00 -7.56
C GLY A 346 0.51 22.44 -6.63
N ALA A 347 0.57 21.94 -5.38
CA ALA A 347 1.45 22.48 -4.34
C ALA A 347 2.89 21.94 -4.44
N VAL A 348 3.02 20.61 -4.52
CA VAL A 348 4.30 19.89 -4.65
C VAL A 348 4.56 19.58 -6.12
N ILE A 349 3.66 18.81 -6.75
CA ILE A 349 3.70 18.50 -8.18
C ILE A 349 2.89 19.57 -8.91
N LYS A 350 3.44 20.15 -10.00
CA LYS A 350 2.92 21.38 -10.63
C LYS A 350 2.58 21.18 -12.10
N GLY A 351 1.73 22.06 -12.62
CA GLY A 351 1.39 22.17 -14.05
C GLY A 351 0.43 21.12 -14.60
N TRP A 352 0.07 20.11 -13.81
CA TRP A 352 -0.98 19.14 -14.13
C TRP A 352 -2.37 19.72 -13.85
N ALA A 353 -3.35 19.33 -14.67
CA ALA A 353 -4.77 19.55 -14.45
C ALA A 353 -5.55 18.27 -14.76
N THR A 354 -6.62 18.00 -14.02
CA THR A 354 -7.54 16.89 -14.33
C THR A 354 -8.24 17.17 -15.66
N THR A 355 -8.36 16.15 -16.52
CA THR A 355 -8.99 16.31 -17.85
C THR A 355 -10.52 16.18 -17.80
N GLY A 356 -11.07 15.73 -16.68
CA GLY A 356 -12.46 15.32 -16.52
C GLY A 356 -12.79 13.94 -17.07
N PHE A 357 -11.82 13.26 -17.73
CA PHE A 357 -11.99 11.87 -18.15
C PHE A 357 -11.55 10.91 -17.05
N THR A 358 -12.43 9.97 -16.74
CA THR A 358 -12.19 8.89 -15.79
C THR A 358 -12.69 7.56 -16.37
N TRP A 359 -12.12 6.47 -15.88
CA TRP A 359 -12.60 5.11 -16.07
C TRP A 359 -12.35 4.32 -14.78
N LYS A 360 -12.81 3.07 -14.64
CA LYS A 360 -12.65 2.30 -13.40
C LYS A 360 -11.56 1.25 -13.50
N ALA A 361 -10.82 1.05 -12.41
CA ALA A 361 -9.98 -0.14 -12.20
C ALA A 361 -10.31 -0.76 -10.83
N HIS A 362 -9.86 -1.99 -10.60
CA HIS A 362 -9.97 -2.64 -9.30
C HIS A 362 -8.72 -2.37 -8.46
N VAL A 363 -8.92 -2.22 -7.14
CA VAL A 363 -7.80 -2.15 -6.19
C VAL A 363 -7.44 -3.54 -5.66
N GLY A 364 -8.45 -4.35 -5.31
CA GLY A 364 -8.25 -5.77 -4.98
C GLY A 364 -7.93 -6.63 -6.20
N GLN A 365 -7.74 -7.94 -5.98
CA GLN A 365 -7.44 -8.91 -7.04
C GLN A 365 -8.66 -9.78 -7.41
N PRO A 366 -9.56 -9.34 -8.33
CA PRO A 366 -10.58 -10.21 -8.89
C PRO A 366 -10.02 -11.33 -9.74
N ALA A 367 -10.65 -12.51 -9.65
CA ALA A 367 -10.42 -13.60 -10.59
C ALA A 367 -10.67 -13.12 -12.03
N GLY A 368 -9.70 -13.36 -12.92
CA GLY A 368 -9.74 -12.90 -14.32
C GLY A 368 -9.16 -11.50 -14.57
N SER A 369 -8.74 -10.78 -13.52
CA SER A 369 -7.90 -9.58 -13.68
C SER A 369 -6.41 -9.93 -13.71
N GLN A 370 -5.59 -8.98 -14.13
CA GLN A 370 -4.13 -8.98 -13.99
C GLN A 370 -3.67 -7.66 -13.33
N PRO A 371 -2.54 -7.66 -12.60
CA PRO A 371 -1.92 -6.44 -12.12
C PRO A 371 -1.40 -5.59 -13.28
N VAL A 372 -1.45 -4.27 -13.11
CA VAL A 372 -0.89 -3.31 -14.07
C VAL A 372 0.47 -2.84 -13.61
N CYS A 373 1.51 -3.17 -14.36
CA CYS A 373 2.84 -2.63 -14.13
C CYS A 373 2.87 -1.14 -14.52
N ARG A 374 3.59 -0.33 -13.73
CA ARG A 374 3.92 1.07 -14.00
C ARG A 374 5.43 1.22 -14.14
N PHE A 375 5.86 1.72 -15.29
CA PHE A 375 7.24 2.11 -15.54
C PHE A 375 7.34 3.62 -15.72
N TYR A 376 8.31 4.25 -15.05
CA TYR A 376 8.71 5.62 -15.33
C TYR A 376 9.78 5.64 -16.44
N ILE A 377 9.55 6.51 -17.42
CA ILE A 377 10.42 6.77 -18.57
C ILE A 377 11.29 7.98 -18.23
N PRO A 378 12.63 7.86 -18.18
CA PRO A 378 13.49 8.89 -17.61
C PRO A 378 13.50 10.19 -18.44
N PRO A 379 13.94 11.32 -17.83
CA PRO A 379 14.08 12.58 -18.54
C PRO A 379 15.01 12.47 -19.75
N GLY A 380 14.62 13.11 -20.85
CA GLY A 380 15.31 12.99 -22.14
C GLY A 380 14.84 11.83 -23.03
N LEU A 381 14.12 10.84 -22.48
CA LEU A 381 13.36 9.84 -23.26
C LEU A 381 11.86 10.10 -23.19
N GLY A 382 11.35 10.46 -22.01
CA GLY A 382 9.93 10.71 -21.78
C GLY A 382 9.64 11.72 -20.67
N ASP A 383 10.24 11.56 -19.50
CA ASP A 383 9.78 12.23 -18.26
C ASP A 383 8.28 11.93 -17.99
N SER A 384 7.89 10.67 -18.22
CA SER A 384 6.48 10.26 -18.27
C SER A 384 6.32 8.77 -17.92
N HIS A 385 5.10 8.22 -18.00
CA HIS A 385 4.80 6.88 -17.48
C HIS A 385 4.21 5.94 -18.54
N PHE A 386 4.56 4.66 -18.44
CA PHE A 386 4.02 3.55 -19.23
C PHE A 386 3.28 2.57 -18.31
N PHE A 387 2.13 2.09 -18.77
CA PHE A 387 1.27 1.15 -18.04
C PHE A 387 0.86 -0.03 -18.93
N SER A 388 0.85 -1.24 -18.37
CA SER A 388 0.33 -2.42 -19.06
C SER A 388 -0.24 -3.47 -18.11
N ALA A 389 -1.34 -4.11 -18.51
CA ALA A 389 -1.89 -5.32 -17.87
C ALA A 389 -1.35 -6.61 -18.53
N SER A 390 -0.54 -6.49 -19.58
CA SER A 390 0.04 -7.64 -20.29
C SER A 390 1.30 -8.10 -19.56
N ALA A 391 1.18 -9.16 -18.76
CA ALA A 391 2.32 -9.73 -18.03
C ALA A 391 3.56 -10.01 -18.92
N PRO A 392 3.44 -10.48 -20.18
CA PRO A 392 4.58 -10.58 -21.10
C PRO A 392 5.20 -9.23 -21.49
N GLU A 393 4.40 -8.16 -21.63
CA GLU A 393 4.91 -6.81 -21.94
C GLU A 393 5.63 -6.22 -20.71
N CYS A 394 5.04 -6.36 -19.52
CA CYS A 394 5.68 -5.98 -18.25
C CYS A 394 7.01 -6.71 -18.04
N ALA A 395 7.05 -8.03 -18.27
CA ALA A 395 8.27 -8.83 -18.14
C ALA A 395 9.34 -8.45 -19.17
N ALA A 396 8.95 -8.16 -20.42
CA ALA A 396 9.89 -7.73 -21.46
C ALA A 396 10.50 -6.35 -21.18
N ILE A 397 9.71 -5.39 -20.66
CA ILE A 397 10.23 -4.06 -20.27
C ILE A 397 11.07 -4.16 -18.99
N LEU A 398 10.76 -5.07 -18.07
CA LEU A 398 11.58 -5.32 -16.89
C LEU A 398 12.95 -5.92 -17.25
N ASP A 399 13.00 -6.92 -18.13
CA ASP A 399 14.27 -7.45 -18.66
C ASP A 399 15.03 -6.36 -19.43
N ALA A 400 14.36 -5.59 -20.29
CA ALA A 400 15.02 -4.54 -21.07
C ALA A 400 15.60 -3.40 -20.21
N SER A 401 14.90 -2.99 -19.14
CA SER A 401 15.37 -1.95 -18.22
C SER A 401 16.50 -2.44 -17.30
N THR A 402 16.51 -3.72 -16.92
CA THR A 402 17.52 -4.29 -16.00
C THR A 402 18.72 -4.93 -16.72
N ASN A 403 18.58 -5.27 -18.00
CA ASN A 403 19.64 -5.81 -18.87
C ASN A 403 19.94 -4.87 -20.07
N PRO A 404 20.43 -3.63 -19.84
CA PRO A 404 20.73 -2.66 -20.89
C PRO A 404 22.00 -3.02 -21.69
N ALA A 405 22.72 -4.08 -21.32
CA ALA A 405 23.88 -4.59 -22.07
C ALA A 405 23.47 -5.33 -23.36
N HIS A 406 22.21 -5.73 -23.49
CA HIS A 406 21.69 -6.38 -24.69
C HIS A 406 21.38 -5.34 -25.79
N PRO A 407 21.84 -5.50 -27.04
CA PRO A 407 21.81 -4.42 -28.04
C PRO A 407 20.43 -3.84 -28.40
N SER A 408 19.34 -4.59 -28.24
CA SER A 408 17.98 -4.09 -28.50
C SER A 408 17.36 -3.34 -27.31
N HIS A 409 18.02 -3.30 -26.14
CA HIS A 409 17.46 -2.75 -24.90
C HIS A 409 17.86 -1.29 -24.64
N ALA A 410 18.70 -0.70 -25.49
CA ALA A 410 19.19 0.67 -25.32
C ALA A 410 18.09 1.75 -25.19
N TRP A 411 16.89 1.51 -25.74
CA TRP A 411 15.74 2.42 -25.60
C TRP A 411 15.07 2.38 -24.21
N TYR A 412 15.31 1.32 -23.44
CA TYR A 412 14.77 1.11 -22.08
C TYR A 412 15.79 1.42 -20.98
N ALA A 413 17.00 1.87 -21.35
CA ALA A 413 18.05 2.21 -20.41
C ALA A 413 17.60 3.34 -19.45
N GLY A 414 17.60 3.05 -18.15
CA GLY A 414 17.16 3.99 -17.12
C GLY A 414 15.65 4.06 -16.89
N TYR A 415 14.84 3.21 -17.53
CA TYR A 415 13.45 3.01 -17.12
C TYR A 415 13.42 2.45 -15.69
N VAL A 416 12.48 2.93 -14.88
CA VAL A 416 12.29 2.46 -13.50
C VAL A 416 10.97 1.70 -13.42
N HIS A 417 11.01 0.44 -12.98
CA HIS A 417 9.81 -0.29 -12.58
C HIS A 417 9.35 0.25 -11.22
N GLU A 418 8.40 1.17 -11.23
CA GLU A 418 7.94 1.87 -10.01
C GLU A 418 6.95 1.04 -9.21
N SER A 419 6.03 0.38 -9.92
CA SER A 419 5.01 -0.49 -9.32
C SER A 419 4.78 -1.72 -10.22
N PRO A 420 4.79 -2.93 -9.67
CA PRO A 420 4.35 -4.13 -10.39
C PRO A 420 2.83 -4.26 -10.48
N SER A 421 2.07 -3.47 -9.71
CA SER A 421 0.68 -3.74 -9.35
C SER A 421 -0.11 -2.45 -9.06
N ALA A 422 0.07 -1.42 -9.88
CA ALA A 422 -0.48 -0.08 -9.66
C ALA A 422 -2.02 -0.07 -9.55
N PHE A 423 -2.68 -0.98 -10.25
CA PHE A 423 -4.09 -1.35 -10.13
C PHE A 423 -4.35 -2.68 -10.85
N HIS A 424 -5.59 -3.20 -10.79
CA HIS A 424 -5.99 -4.46 -11.43
C HIS A 424 -7.11 -4.26 -12.46
N VAL A 425 -7.00 -4.88 -13.64
CA VAL A 425 -7.98 -4.83 -14.74
C VAL A 425 -8.05 -6.16 -15.48
N ALA A 426 -9.11 -6.41 -16.25
CA ALA A 426 -9.12 -7.54 -17.18
C ALA A 426 -8.25 -7.23 -18.41
N VAL A 427 -7.62 -8.26 -18.98
CA VAL A 427 -6.81 -8.15 -20.20
C VAL A 427 -7.68 -8.44 -21.44
N PRO A 428 -7.62 -7.62 -22.50
CA PRO A 428 -8.40 -7.84 -23.71
C PRO A 428 -7.96 -9.09 -24.48
N ALA A 429 -8.91 -9.97 -24.80
CA ALA A 429 -8.69 -11.11 -25.67
C ALA A 429 -8.74 -10.65 -27.13
N GLN A 430 -7.60 -10.70 -27.83
CA GLN A 430 -7.48 -10.26 -29.24
C GLN A 430 -8.01 -8.83 -29.46
N GLY A 431 -7.69 -7.91 -28.54
CA GLY A 431 -8.17 -6.51 -28.58
C GLY A 431 -9.66 -6.32 -28.23
N THR A 432 -10.35 -7.37 -27.78
CA THR A 432 -11.77 -7.34 -27.40
C THR A 432 -11.94 -7.56 -25.89
N CYS A 433 -12.80 -6.77 -25.26
CA CYS A 433 -13.14 -6.88 -23.85
C CYS A 433 -14.38 -7.76 -23.61
N ALA A 434 -14.43 -8.42 -22.45
CA ALA A 434 -15.54 -9.28 -22.07
C ALA A 434 -16.79 -8.49 -21.66
N GLY A 435 -17.97 -9.11 -21.76
CA GLY A 435 -19.22 -8.51 -21.31
C GLY A 435 -19.15 -8.10 -19.83
N GLY A 436 -19.56 -6.87 -19.53
CA GLY A 436 -19.39 -6.25 -18.20
C GLY A 436 -18.13 -5.38 -18.06
N THR A 437 -17.31 -5.26 -19.11
CA THR A 437 -16.15 -4.36 -19.18
C THR A 437 -16.13 -3.51 -20.44
N ALA A 438 -15.49 -2.34 -20.38
CA ALA A 438 -15.30 -1.40 -21.48
C ALA A 438 -13.82 -1.38 -21.95
N PRO A 439 -13.55 -1.21 -23.26
CA PRO A 439 -12.20 -1.16 -23.80
C PRO A 439 -11.46 0.12 -23.40
N VAL A 440 -10.22 -0.02 -22.92
CA VAL A 440 -9.27 1.09 -22.72
C VAL A 440 -8.22 1.04 -23.83
N TYR A 441 -8.18 2.09 -24.65
CA TYR A 441 -7.24 2.27 -25.74
C TYR A 441 -5.95 2.94 -25.26
N ARG A 442 -4.78 2.46 -25.71
CA ARG A 442 -3.48 3.11 -25.50
C ARG A 442 -3.10 3.93 -26.74
N LEU A 443 -2.72 5.17 -26.51
CA LEU A 443 -2.39 6.15 -27.55
C LEU A 443 -0.98 6.69 -27.28
N TRP A 444 0.02 6.23 -28.01
CA TRP A 444 1.38 6.80 -27.97
C TRP A 444 1.41 8.13 -28.73
N ASN A 445 2.13 9.14 -28.23
CA ASN A 445 2.17 10.46 -28.87
C ASN A 445 2.84 10.48 -30.26
N GLY A 446 3.54 9.41 -30.64
CA GLY A 446 4.08 9.23 -31.99
C GLY A 446 5.44 9.91 -32.18
N GLN A 447 6.26 9.37 -33.08
CA GLN A 447 7.69 9.72 -33.21
C GLN A 447 7.98 11.23 -33.31
N ALA A 448 7.12 12.00 -33.99
CA ALA A 448 7.29 13.44 -34.15
C ALA A 448 7.08 14.21 -32.84
N ASN A 449 6.03 13.89 -32.08
CA ASN A 449 5.77 14.50 -30.77
C ASN A 449 6.74 13.97 -29.71
N ALA A 450 7.06 12.67 -29.74
CA ALA A 450 8.05 12.06 -28.84
C ALA A 450 9.44 12.72 -28.98
N ALA A 451 9.85 13.09 -30.20
CA ALA A 451 11.10 13.80 -30.45
C ALA A 451 11.07 15.30 -30.08
N ALA A 452 9.89 15.90 -29.93
CA ALA A 452 9.73 17.32 -29.64
C ALA A 452 9.46 17.61 -28.15
N TRP A 453 8.67 16.75 -27.48
CA TRP A 453 8.18 16.95 -26.11
C TRP A 453 8.44 15.73 -25.18
N GLY A 454 9.14 14.70 -25.65
CA GLY A 454 9.33 13.43 -24.92
C GLY A 454 8.23 12.40 -25.20
N SER A 455 8.57 11.11 -25.13
CA SER A 455 7.63 10.01 -25.33
C SER A 455 6.58 9.96 -24.23
N ASN A 456 5.30 9.86 -24.60
CA ASN A 456 4.17 9.79 -23.66
C ASN A 456 3.01 8.93 -24.20
N HIS A 457 2.21 8.35 -23.29
CA HIS A 457 1.05 7.53 -23.60
C HIS A 457 -0.21 8.06 -22.90
N ARG A 458 -1.33 8.10 -23.62
CA ARG A 458 -2.68 8.38 -23.09
C ARG A 458 -3.52 7.10 -23.05
N TYR A 459 -4.38 6.98 -22.03
CA TYR A 459 -5.22 5.79 -21.78
C TYR A 459 -6.69 6.22 -21.65
N THR A 460 -7.54 5.81 -22.59
CA THR A 460 -8.93 6.31 -22.66
C THR A 460 -9.93 5.24 -23.04
N THR A 461 -11.15 5.32 -22.53
CA THR A 461 -12.29 4.49 -22.94
C THR A 461 -13.09 5.07 -24.11
N SER A 462 -12.73 6.26 -24.62
CA SER A 462 -13.52 7.00 -25.61
C SER A 462 -13.00 6.84 -27.05
N PRO A 463 -13.75 6.20 -27.98
CA PRO A 463 -13.38 6.13 -29.39
C PRO A 463 -13.36 7.50 -30.09
N ALA A 464 -14.08 8.50 -29.54
CA ALA A 464 -14.02 9.88 -30.03
C ALA A 464 -12.66 10.52 -29.73
N ILE A 465 -12.11 10.28 -28.52
CA ILE A 465 -10.75 10.73 -28.16
C ILE A 465 -9.72 10.00 -29.02
N VAL A 466 -9.84 8.68 -29.21
CA VAL A 466 -8.97 7.92 -30.13
C VAL A 466 -8.95 8.55 -31.52
N SER A 467 -10.13 8.90 -32.06
CA SER A 467 -10.27 9.53 -33.38
C SER A 467 -9.63 10.94 -33.43
N GLN A 468 -9.78 11.73 -32.36
CA GLN A 468 -9.15 13.05 -32.23
C GLN A 468 -7.62 12.93 -32.17
N MET A 469 -7.08 12.16 -31.22
CA MET A 469 -5.64 12.08 -30.97
C MET A 469 -4.89 11.53 -32.19
N VAL A 470 -5.48 10.59 -32.94
CA VAL A 470 -4.91 10.11 -34.21
C VAL A 470 -4.86 11.21 -35.27
N GLY A 471 -5.86 12.11 -35.31
CA GLY A 471 -5.82 13.33 -36.12
C GLY A 471 -4.75 14.34 -35.69
N GLU A 472 -4.34 14.31 -34.41
CA GLU A 472 -3.22 15.07 -33.83
C GLU A 472 -1.86 14.34 -33.95
N GLY A 473 -1.81 13.20 -34.66
CA GLY A 473 -0.59 12.45 -34.96
C GLY A 473 -0.21 11.35 -33.96
N TYR A 474 -1.07 11.04 -32.99
CA TYR A 474 -0.85 9.92 -32.05
C TYR A 474 -1.03 8.58 -32.76
N VAL A 475 -0.28 7.57 -32.30
CA VAL A 475 -0.42 6.17 -32.72
C VAL A 475 -1.41 5.47 -31.80
N ASN A 476 -2.51 4.97 -32.37
CA ASN A 476 -3.43 4.08 -31.67
C ASN A 476 -2.86 2.66 -31.63
N GLU A 477 -2.44 2.23 -30.45
CA GLU A 477 -1.86 0.90 -30.21
C GLU A 477 -2.95 -0.18 -29.97
N GLY A 478 -4.23 0.23 -29.95
CA GLY A 478 -5.37 -0.63 -29.75
C GLY A 478 -5.82 -0.72 -28.29
N VAL A 479 -6.68 -1.70 -28.01
CA VAL A 479 -7.19 -1.96 -26.66
C VAL A 479 -6.16 -2.75 -25.87
N VAL A 480 -5.72 -2.21 -24.74
CA VAL A 480 -4.67 -2.82 -23.88
C VAL A 480 -5.18 -3.27 -22.51
N MET A 481 -6.31 -2.73 -22.06
CA MET A 481 -6.94 -3.03 -20.77
C MET A 481 -8.46 -3.02 -20.93
N CYS A 482 -9.16 -3.70 -20.02
CA CYS A 482 -10.61 -3.72 -19.94
C CYS A 482 -11.06 -3.18 -18.57
N SER A 483 -11.67 -2.00 -18.60
CA SER A 483 -12.21 -1.31 -17.42
C SER A 483 -13.51 -1.99 -16.98
N PRO A 484 -13.71 -2.37 -15.70
CA PRO A 484 -15.04 -2.64 -15.17
C PRO A 484 -16.02 -1.47 -15.41
N ASN A 485 -17.29 -1.78 -15.63
CA ASN A 485 -18.36 -0.79 -15.84
C ASN A 485 -18.80 -0.08 -14.54
#